data_AF-A0A381VD09-F1
#
_entry.id   AF-A0A381VD09-F1
#
_cell.length_a   1.000
_cell.length_b   1.000
_cell.length_c   1.000
_cell.angle_alpha   90.00
_cell.angle_beta   90.00
_cell.angle_gamma   90.00
#
_symmetry.space_group_name_H-M   'P 1'
#
loop_
_entity.id
_entity.type
_entity.pdbx_description
1 polymer ?
#
loop_
_entity_poly.entity_id
_entity_poly.type
_entity_poly.pdbx_seq_one_letter_code
_entity_poly.pdbx_strand_id
1 'polypeptide(L)'
;MNRREAIKLVATASVALWTPEEAASARAKAATVLSQSAAGVPFQPEFFSTHEHDTVRLLVDLVIPADDRSGSATEAGVPEFMDFMMIDRPTMQEWMRGGLAWLDIESHRRFDVRFLDATDGQRVEILEAIAWPDRAEEDMSHGVAFFDRFRDLTASG
;
A
#
# COMPACT_ATOMS: atom_id res chain seq x y z
N MET A 1 -29.64 -29.56 5.53
CA MET A 1 -29.29 -28.17 5.17
C MET A 1 -27.94 -28.19 4.46
N ASN A 2 -27.87 -27.72 3.22
CA ASN A 2 -26.69 -27.92 2.36
C ASN A 2 -25.75 -26.70 2.47
N ARG A 3 -24.42 -26.89 2.48
CA ARG A 3 -23.45 -25.79 2.66
C ARG A 3 -23.65 -24.62 1.68
N ARG A 4 -24.09 -24.91 0.46
CA ARG A 4 -24.41 -23.89 -0.57
C ARG A 4 -25.62 -23.03 -0.23
N GLU A 5 -26.61 -23.57 0.48
CA GLU A 5 -27.81 -22.84 0.89
C GLU A 5 -27.49 -21.89 2.06
N ALA A 6 -26.61 -22.32 2.98
CA ALA A 6 -26.17 -21.49 4.10
C ALA A 6 -25.36 -20.26 3.63
N ILE A 7 -24.50 -20.41 2.62
CA ILE A 7 -23.73 -19.30 2.05
C ILE A 7 -24.64 -18.29 1.34
N LYS A 8 -25.68 -18.75 0.63
CA LYS A 8 -26.66 -17.86 -0.01
C LYS A 8 -27.48 -17.06 1.00
N LEU A 9 -27.84 -17.66 2.13
CA LEU A 9 -28.63 -17.01 3.17
C LEU A 9 -27.85 -15.92 3.91
N VAL A 10 -26.55 -16.12 4.15
CA VAL A 10 -25.68 -15.10 4.78
C VAL A 10 -25.45 -13.92 3.82
N ALA A 11 -25.32 -14.18 2.52
CA ALA A 11 -25.16 -13.12 1.51
C ALA A 11 -26.42 -12.25 1.33
N THR A 12 -27.61 -12.74 1.67
CA THR A 12 -28.85 -11.96 1.61
C THR A 12 -29.20 -11.27 2.92
N ALA A 13 -28.74 -11.79 4.06
CA ALA A 13 -29.07 -11.25 5.37
C ALA A 13 -28.36 -9.92 5.69
N SER A 14 -27.16 -9.68 5.18
CA SER A 14 -26.41 -8.43 5.40
C SER A 14 -26.92 -7.24 4.58
N VAL A 15 -27.70 -7.47 3.53
CA VAL A 15 -28.24 -6.38 2.68
C VAL A 15 -29.49 -5.73 3.27
N ALA A 16 -30.13 -6.34 4.28
CA ALA A 16 -31.38 -5.83 4.87
C ALA A 16 -31.21 -4.51 5.67
N LEU A 17 -29.97 -4.08 5.93
CA LEU A 17 -29.63 -2.83 6.63
C LEU A 17 -29.15 -1.70 5.70
N TRP A 18 -29.02 -1.96 4.40
CA TRP A 18 -28.57 -0.96 3.42
C TRP A 18 -29.72 -0.48 2.56
N THR A 19 -29.61 0.77 2.10
CA THR A 19 -30.56 1.26 1.08
C THR A 19 -30.38 0.47 -0.22
N PRO A 20 -31.44 0.34 -1.04
CA PRO A 20 -31.32 -0.31 -2.35
C PRO A 20 -30.23 0.29 -3.24
N GLU A 21 -29.96 1.59 -3.10
CA GLU A 21 -28.94 2.32 -3.85
C GLU A 21 -27.52 1.94 -3.40
N GLU A 22 -27.24 1.92 -2.10
CA GLU A 22 -25.94 1.50 -1.55
C GLU A 22 -25.67 0.03 -1.86
N ALA A 23 -26.68 -0.84 -1.75
CA ALA A 23 -26.58 -2.24 -2.13
C ALA A 23 -26.32 -2.42 -3.63
N ALA A 24 -26.94 -1.60 -4.48
CA ALA A 24 -26.69 -1.62 -5.92
C ALA A 24 -25.27 -1.13 -6.25
N SER A 25 -24.81 -0.05 -5.62
CA SER A 25 -23.45 0.48 -5.77
C SER A 25 -22.39 -0.53 -5.31
N ALA A 26 -22.58 -1.14 -4.13
CA ALA A 26 -21.69 -2.18 -3.63
C ALA A 26 -21.64 -3.41 -4.55
N ARG A 27 -22.79 -3.85 -5.07
CA ARG A 27 -22.85 -4.95 -6.06
C ARG A 27 -22.19 -4.58 -7.38
N ALA A 28 -22.35 -3.35 -7.87
CA ALA A 28 -21.72 -2.88 -9.10
C ALA A 28 -20.20 -2.79 -8.95
N LYS A 29 -19.72 -2.25 -7.84
CA LYS A 29 -18.29 -2.24 -7.49
C LYS A 29 -17.75 -3.67 -7.36
N ALA A 30 -18.43 -4.55 -6.63
CA ALA A 30 -18.04 -5.95 -6.50
C ALA A 30 -18.03 -6.70 -7.84
N ALA A 31 -19.04 -6.51 -8.69
CA ALA A 31 -19.10 -7.12 -10.03
C ALA A 31 -17.98 -6.61 -10.95
N THR A 32 -17.63 -5.33 -10.83
CA THR A 32 -16.53 -4.71 -11.58
C THR A 32 -15.18 -5.27 -11.11
N VAL A 33 -14.96 -5.35 -9.79
CA VAL A 33 -13.73 -5.94 -9.23
C VAL A 33 -13.61 -7.42 -9.62
N LEU A 34 -14.71 -8.19 -9.55
CA LEU A 34 -14.73 -9.60 -9.95
C LEU A 34 -14.48 -9.79 -11.46
N SER A 35 -15.00 -8.91 -12.31
CA SER A 35 -14.75 -8.99 -13.76
C SER A 35 -13.32 -8.55 -14.11
N GLN A 36 -12.79 -7.53 -13.45
CA GLN A 36 -11.41 -7.05 -13.61
C GLN A 36 -10.39 -8.08 -13.16
N SER A 37 -10.61 -8.71 -12.00
CA SER A 37 -9.78 -9.82 -11.50
C SER A 37 -9.85 -11.05 -12.42
N ALA A 38 -11.02 -11.40 -12.95
CA ALA A 38 -11.16 -12.48 -13.93
C ALA A 38 -10.52 -12.15 -15.29
N ALA A 39 -10.44 -10.87 -15.66
CA ALA A 39 -9.85 -10.38 -16.90
C ALA A 39 -8.36 -10.04 -16.78
N GLY A 40 -7.74 -10.22 -15.61
CA GLY A 40 -6.33 -9.88 -15.37
C GLY A 40 -6.05 -8.37 -15.49
N VAL A 41 -7.05 -7.52 -15.27
CA VAL A 41 -6.88 -6.07 -15.29
C VAL A 41 -6.04 -5.67 -14.07
N PRO A 42 -4.91 -4.99 -14.26
CA PRO A 42 -4.06 -4.57 -13.15
C PRO A 42 -4.80 -3.60 -12.24
N PHE A 43 -4.56 -3.72 -10.93
CA PHE A 43 -5.10 -2.80 -9.93
C PHE A 43 -4.80 -1.34 -10.29
N GLN A 44 -5.80 -0.48 -10.12
CA GLN A 44 -5.68 0.96 -10.31
C GLN A 44 -5.90 1.63 -8.94
N PRO A 45 -4.86 2.28 -8.38
CA PRO A 45 -4.98 2.98 -7.11
C PRO A 45 -6.01 4.11 -7.18
N GLU A 46 -6.78 4.29 -6.11
CA GLU A 46 -7.74 5.39 -5.99
C GLU A 46 -7.14 6.59 -5.25
N PHE A 47 -6.21 6.35 -4.30
CA PHE A 47 -5.53 7.41 -3.57
C PHE A 47 -4.17 7.79 -4.17
N PHE A 48 -3.33 6.78 -4.41
CA PHE A 48 -1.96 7.03 -4.89
C PHE A 48 -1.95 7.45 -6.37
N SER A 49 -1.08 8.41 -6.72
CA SER A 49 -0.67 8.58 -8.12
C SER A 49 0.14 7.37 -8.60
N THR A 50 0.33 7.24 -9.92
CA THR A 50 1.14 6.15 -10.50
C THR A 50 2.54 6.10 -9.88
N HIS A 51 3.22 7.25 -9.77
CA HIS A 51 4.56 7.33 -9.20
C HIS A 51 4.60 6.96 -7.71
N GLU A 52 3.64 7.46 -6.93
CA GLU A 52 3.53 7.11 -5.51
C GLU A 52 3.27 5.61 -5.33
N HIS A 53 2.36 5.03 -6.12
CA HIS A 53 2.03 3.62 -6.04
C HIS A 53 3.22 2.73 -6.44
N ASP A 54 3.94 3.06 -7.50
CA ASP A 54 5.13 2.31 -7.91
C ASP A 54 6.24 2.41 -6.84
N THR A 55 6.37 3.58 -6.20
CA THR A 55 7.27 3.77 -5.05
C THR A 55 6.86 2.90 -3.86
N VAL A 56 5.56 2.87 -3.53
CA VAL A 56 5.02 2.01 -2.46
C VAL A 56 5.29 0.54 -2.77
N ARG A 57 5.00 0.06 -3.97
CA ARG A 57 5.27 -1.34 -4.39
C ARG A 57 6.73 -1.73 -4.19
N LEU A 58 7.64 -0.90 -4.69
CA LEU A 58 9.07 -1.13 -4.50
C LEU A 58 9.46 -1.12 -3.03
N LEU A 59 8.95 -0.15 -2.26
CA LEU A 59 9.34 0.03 -0.87
C LEU A 59 8.80 -1.08 0.04
N VAL A 60 7.57 -1.56 -0.16
CA VAL A 60 7.02 -2.66 0.67
C VAL A 60 7.81 -3.96 0.47
N ASP A 61 8.28 -4.24 -0.75
CA ASP A 61 9.10 -5.43 -1.02
C ASP A 61 10.52 -5.29 -0.46
N LEU A 62 11.04 -4.06 -0.32
CA LEU A 62 12.29 -3.82 0.42
C LEU A 62 12.12 -4.01 1.93
N VAL A 63 10.92 -3.78 2.47
CA VAL A 63 10.63 -3.98 3.90
C VAL A 63 10.37 -5.46 4.21
N ILE A 64 9.51 -6.12 3.44
CA ILE A 64 9.23 -7.57 3.55
C ILE A 64 9.41 -8.21 2.16
N PRO A 65 10.64 -8.67 1.83
CA PRO A 65 10.91 -9.35 0.58
C PRO A 65 10.31 -10.75 0.56
N ALA A 66 10.17 -11.32 -0.64
CA ALA A 66 9.91 -12.75 -0.78
C ALA A 66 11.09 -13.56 -0.20
N ASP A 67 10.77 -14.71 0.39
CA ASP A 67 11.75 -15.68 0.89
C ASP A 67 11.41 -17.10 0.40
N ASP A 68 12.17 -18.10 0.83
CA ASP A 68 11.96 -19.50 0.40
C ASP A 68 10.61 -20.10 0.87
N ARG A 69 9.89 -19.43 1.78
CA ARG A 69 8.67 -19.95 2.43
C ARG A 69 7.43 -19.14 2.12
N SER A 70 7.59 -17.86 1.77
CA SER A 70 6.53 -16.89 1.59
C SER A 70 6.83 -15.94 0.44
N GLY A 71 5.76 -15.46 -0.20
CA GLY A 71 5.86 -14.39 -1.19
C GLY A 71 6.18 -13.04 -0.57
N SER A 72 6.38 -12.03 -1.42
CA SER A 72 6.67 -10.66 -0.99
C SER A 72 5.44 -9.91 -0.47
N ALA A 73 5.64 -8.74 0.13
CA ALA A 73 4.55 -7.84 0.51
C ALA A 73 3.63 -7.47 -0.67
N THR A 74 4.20 -7.23 -1.86
CA THR A 74 3.41 -7.01 -3.07
C THR A 74 2.57 -8.23 -3.44
N GLU A 75 3.10 -9.44 -3.32
CA GLU A 75 2.32 -10.68 -3.59
C GLU A 75 1.22 -10.92 -2.55
N ALA A 76 1.38 -10.37 -1.34
CA ALA A 76 0.36 -10.37 -0.30
C ALA A 76 -0.74 -9.29 -0.50
N GLY A 77 -0.58 -8.37 -1.45
CA GLY A 77 -1.53 -7.30 -1.73
C GLY A 77 -1.44 -6.10 -0.77
N VAL A 78 -0.27 -5.91 -0.15
CA VAL A 78 -0.05 -4.80 0.80
C VAL A 78 -0.19 -3.41 0.15
N PRO A 79 0.28 -3.14 -1.09
CA PRO A 79 0.07 -1.84 -1.74
C PRO A 79 -1.41 -1.47 -1.90
N GLU A 80 -2.24 -2.44 -2.28
CA GLU A 80 -3.69 -2.29 -2.42
C GLU A 80 -4.35 -2.03 -1.07
N PHE A 81 -3.90 -2.74 -0.03
CA PHE A 81 -4.32 -2.47 1.35
C PHE A 81 -3.93 -1.05 1.78
N MET A 82 -2.71 -0.60 1.50
CA MET A 82 -2.27 0.76 1.84
C MET A 82 -3.10 1.83 1.13
N ASP A 83 -3.40 1.65 -0.16
CA ASP A 83 -4.26 2.58 -0.92
C ASP A 83 -5.65 2.70 -0.28
N PHE A 84 -6.26 1.56 0.07
CA PHE A 84 -7.52 1.51 0.81
C PHE A 84 -7.41 2.21 2.18
N MET A 85 -6.34 1.97 2.93
CA MET A 85 -6.12 2.58 4.24
C MET A 85 -6.00 4.10 4.17
N MET A 86 -5.44 4.63 3.09
CA MET A 86 -5.38 6.08 2.89
C MET A 86 -6.77 6.69 2.68
N ILE A 87 -7.70 5.93 2.10
CA ILE A 87 -9.10 6.33 1.91
C ILE A 87 -9.89 6.19 3.22
N ASP A 88 -9.74 5.06 3.91
CA ASP A 88 -10.43 4.75 5.18
C ASP A 88 -9.96 5.63 6.35
N ARG A 89 -8.66 5.96 6.39
CA ARG A 89 -8.05 6.79 7.44
C ARG A 89 -7.36 8.02 6.83
N PRO A 90 -8.11 9.07 6.47
CA PRO A 90 -7.55 10.28 5.85
C PRO A 90 -6.45 10.97 6.67
N THR A 91 -6.44 10.79 7.99
CA THR A 91 -5.39 11.31 8.87
C THR A 91 -4.01 10.71 8.59
N MET A 92 -3.94 9.57 7.88
CA MET A 92 -2.69 8.95 7.48
C MET A 92 -2.10 9.53 6.18
N GLN A 93 -2.90 10.21 5.37
CA GLN A 93 -2.50 10.66 4.04
C GLN A 93 -1.33 11.65 4.07
N GLU A 94 -1.32 12.54 5.07
CA GLU A 94 -0.29 13.58 5.21
C GLU A 94 1.10 12.99 5.40
N TRP A 95 1.27 12.06 6.35
CA TRP A 95 2.57 11.45 6.61
C TRP A 95 2.99 10.48 5.49
N MET A 96 2.02 9.84 4.83
CA MET A 96 2.30 8.97 3.69
C MET A 96 2.85 9.77 2.50
N ARG A 97 2.14 10.80 2.04
CA ARG A 97 2.60 11.63 0.91
C ARG A 97 3.87 12.40 1.25
N GLY A 98 3.95 12.96 2.46
CA GLY A 98 5.13 13.69 2.92
C GLY A 98 6.39 12.81 2.90
N GLY A 99 6.27 11.56 3.33
CA GLY A 99 7.39 10.62 3.32
C GLY A 99 7.78 10.11 1.94
N LEU A 100 6.81 9.81 1.07
CA LEU A 100 7.09 9.45 -0.32
C LEU A 100 7.81 10.58 -1.07
N ALA A 101 7.37 11.83 -0.87
CA ALA A 101 8.05 13.00 -1.42
C ALA A 101 9.45 13.19 -0.81
N TRP A 102 9.63 12.91 0.48
CA TRP A 102 10.93 12.97 1.14
C TRP A 102 11.93 12.00 0.49
N LEU A 103 11.52 10.78 0.14
CA LEU A 103 12.39 9.82 -0.55
C LEU A 103 12.90 10.37 -1.90
N ASP A 104 12.02 10.97 -2.70
CA ASP A 104 12.42 11.56 -3.98
C ASP A 104 13.34 12.76 -3.79
N ILE A 105 13.06 13.63 -2.82
CA ILE A 105 13.91 14.79 -2.50
C ILE A 105 15.29 14.32 -2.07
N GLU A 106 15.36 13.32 -1.19
CA GLU A 106 16.62 12.81 -0.66
C GLU A 106 17.43 12.08 -1.74
N SER A 107 16.76 11.29 -2.59
CA SER A 107 17.38 10.66 -3.74
C SER A 107 17.93 11.69 -4.73
N HIS A 108 17.16 12.73 -5.05
CA HIS A 108 17.63 13.82 -5.91
C HIS A 108 18.81 14.56 -5.28
N ARG A 109 18.77 14.83 -3.98
CA ARG A 109 19.85 15.54 -3.26
C ARG A 109 21.16 14.78 -3.32
N ARG A 110 21.13 13.45 -3.16
CA ARG A 110 22.35 12.62 -3.15
C ARG A 110 22.83 12.23 -4.54
N PHE A 111 21.91 11.99 -5.47
CA PHE A 111 22.20 11.25 -6.71
C PHE A 111 21.64 11.88 -7.98
N ASP A 112 20.92 13.01 -7.87
CA ASP A 112 20.28 13.72 -8.99
C ASP A 112 19.24 12.89 -9.78
N VAL A 113 18.63 11.90 -9.11
CA VAL A 113 17.57 11.06 -9.67
C VAL A 113 16.44 10.85 -8.66
N ARG A 114 15.22 10.57 -9.14
CA ARG A 114 14.10 10.17 -8.28
C ARG A 114 14.37 8.82 -7.64
N PHE A 115 13.67 8.51 -6.55
CA PHE A 115 13.92 7.28 -5.79
C PHE A 115 13.65 6.01 -6.63
N LEU A 116 12.63 6.02 -7.49
CA LEU A 116 12.37 4.92 -8.43
C LEU A 116 13.47 4.74 -9.48
N ASP A 117 14.15 5.83 -9.85
CA ASP A 117 15.19 5.84 -10.89
C ASP A 117 16.60 5.57 -10.31
N ALA A 118 16.73 5.53 -8.97
CA ALA A 118 17.97 5.21 -8.27
C ALA A 118 18.39 3.74 -8.48
N THR A 119 19.67 3.45 -8.33
CA THR A 119 20.18 2.06 -8.27
C THR A 119 19.84 1.40 -6.93
N ASP A 120 19.87 0.07 -6.87
CA ASP A 120 19.60 -0.66 -5.63
C ASP A 120 20.53 -0.23 -4.49
N GLY A 121 21.81 -0.02 -4.79
CA GLY A 121 22.78 0.48 -3.81
C GLY A 121 22.45 1.89 -3.29
N GLN A 122 22.00 2.78 -4.17
CA GLN A 122 21.56 4.13 -3.79
C GLN A 122 20.30 4.12 -2.93
N ARG A 123 19.33 3.24 -3.24
CA ARG A 123 18.11 3.07 -2.42
C ARG A 123 18.48 2.54 -1.04
N VAL A 124 19.34 1.52 -0.97
CA VAL A 124 19.84 0.98 0.30
C VAL A 124 20.52 2.07 1.13
N GLU A 125 21.36 2.90 0.53
CA GLU A 125 22.03 4.00 1.25
C GLU A 125 21.05 5.00 1.87
N ILE A 126 19.99 5.36 1.15
CA ILE A 126 18.93 6.24 1.68
C ILE A 126 18.19 5.56 2.81
N LEU A 127 17.76 4.31 2.62
CA LEU A 127 16.97 3.58 3.61
C LEU A 127 17.77 3.25 4.88
N GLU A 128 19.05 2.90 4.76
CA GLU A 128 19.93 2.65 5.92
C GLU A 128 20.09 3.89 6.80
N ALA A 129 20.11 5.08 6.21
CA ALA A 129 20.19 6.35 6.95
C ALA A 129 18.96 6.62 7.82
N ILE A 130 17.82 5.97 7.53
CA ILE A 130 16.54 6.19 8.23
C ILE A 130 15.96 4.95 8.90
N ALA A 131 16.57 3.77 8.71
CA ALA A 131 16.09 2.49 9.24
C ALA A 131 16.22 2.36 10.76
N TRP A 132 17.15 3.11 11.36
CA TRP A 132 17.55 2.98 12.77
C TRP A 132 17.48 4.34 13.47
N PRO A 133 16.36 4.67 14.17
CA PRO A 133 16.17 5.97 14.80
C PRO A 133 17.32 6.41 15.72
N ASP A 134 17.88 5.47 16.49
CA ASP A 134 18.98 5.75 17.43
C ASP A 134 20.33 6.06 16.76
N ARG A 135 20.44 5.83 15.44
CA ARG A 135 21.67 6.02 14.65
C ARG A 135 21.52 7.08 13.57
N ALA A 136 20.31 7.55 13.31
CA ALA A 136 20.03 8.49 12.26
C ALA A 136 20.57 9.89 12.61
N GLU A 137 21.02 10.62 11.59
CA GLU A 137 21.38 12.02 11.73
C GLU A 137 20.13 12.86 12.04
N GLU A 138 20.29 13.97 12.76
CA GLU A 138 19.17 14.80 13.23
C GLU A 138 18.33 15.38 12.07
N ASP A 139 18.98 15.69 10.96
CA ASP A 139 18.36 16.19 9.73
C ASP A 139 17.56 15.10 8.97
N MET A 140 17.73 13.82 9.33
CA MET A 140 16.98 12.69 8.77
C MET A 140 15.68 12.38 9.51
N SER A 141 15.36 13.12 10.57
CA SER A 141 14.21 12.86 11.47
C SER A 141 12.86 12.68 10.76
N HIS A 142 12.61 13.43 9.68
CA HIS A 142 11.40 13.27 8.87
C HIS A 142 11.35 11.92 8.14
N GLY A 143 12.45 11.50 7.51
CA GLY A 143 12.55 10.22 6.83
C GLY A 143 12.45 9.05 7.81
N VAL A 144 13.09 9.17 8.98
CA VAL A 144 12.98 8.19 10.07
C VAL A 144 11.53 8.00 10.52
N ALA A 145 10.84 9.09 10.84
CA ALA A 145 9.45 9.03 11.30
C ALA A 145 8.49 8.46 10.25
N PHE A 146 8.73 8.74 8.97
CA PHE A 146 8.01 8.14 7.87
C PHE A 146 8.27 6.64 7.77
N PHE A 147 9.55 6.24 7.70
CA PHE A 147 9.91 4.86 7.41
C PHE A 147 9.53 3.92 8.56
N ASP A 148 9.57 4.40 9.80
CA ASP A 148 9.08 3.63 10.95
C ASP A 148 7.59 3.28 10.81
N ARG A 149 6.74 4.29 10.55
CA ARG A 149 5.31 4.09 10.32
C ARG A 149 5.01 3.27 9.07
N PHE A 150 5.81 3.46 8.02
CA PHE A 150 5.65 2.74 6.77
C PHE A 150 5.88 1.24 6.99
N ARG A 151 6.94 0.86 7.70
CA ARG A 151 7.24 -0.54 8.04
C ARG A 151 6.15 -1.18 8.89
N ASP A 152 5.66 -0.47 9.89
CA ASP A 152 4.56 -0.95 10.74
C ASP A 152 3.29 -1.19 9.90
N LEU A 153 2.99 -0.27 8.98
CA LEU A 153 1.85 -0.44 8.09
C LEU A 153 2.05 -1.62 7.13
N THR A 154 3.25 -1.81 6.57
CA THR A 154 3.60 -2.97 5.73
C THR A 154 3.40 -4.28 6.48
N ALA A 155 3.83 -4.37 7.74
CA ALA A 155 3.70 -5.60 8.53
C ALA A 155 2.25 -5.90 8.97
N SER A 156 1.36 -4.89 8.92
CA SER A 156 -0.05 -5.03 9.32
C SER A 156 -1.00 -5.41 8.19
N GLY A 157 -0.56 -5.26 6.93
CA GLY A 157 -1.31 -5.61 5.73
C GLY A 157 -1.16 -7.08 5.39
#